data_AF-A0A496LLU0-F1
#
_entry.id   AF-A0A496LLU0-F1
#
_cell.length_a   1.000
_cell.length_b   1.000
_cell.length_c   1.000
_cell.angle_alpha   90.00
_cell.angle_beta   90.00
_cell.angle_gamma   90.00
#
_symmetry.space_group_name_H-M   'P 1'
#
loop_
_entity.id
_entity.type
_entity.pdbx_description
1 polymer ?
#
loop_
_entity_poly.entity_id
_entity_poly.type
_entity_poly.pdbx_seq_one_letter_code
_entity_poly.pdbx_strand_id
1 'polypeptide(L)' 'MTIHHLSHTDLDGYGAQVITNHYFKNVKFYNSNYGKEIDEKFDQILAQIS' A
#
# COMPACT_ATOMS: atom_id res chain seq x y z
N MET A 1 -4.53 -15.45 2.82
CA MET A 1 -4.94 -14.24 2.07
C MET A 1 -3.83 -13.22 2.19
N THR A 2 -3.40 -12.61 1.09
CA THR A 2 -2.34 -11.58 1.06
C THR A 2 -3.00 -10.23 0.87
N ILE A 3 -2.75 -9.29 1.77
CA ILE A 3 -3.30 -7.94 1.69
C ILE A 3 -2.29 -7.05 0.97
N HIS A 4 -2.76 -6.20 0.07
CA HIS A 4 -1.95 -5.16 -0.57
C HIS A 4 -2.48 -3.80 -0.07
N HIS A 5 -1.65 -3.05 0.65
CA HIS A 5 -2.02 -1.77 1.24
C HIS A 5 -1.21 -0.64 0.57
N LEU A 6 -1.88 0.11 -0.32
CA LEU A 6 -1.38 1.35 -0.89
C LEU A 6 -1.82 2.54 -0.04
N SER A 7 -0.87 3.36 0.43
CA SER A 7 -1.12 4.53 1.28
C SER A 7 -0.35 5.76 0.81
N HIS A 8 -0.56 6.90 1.47
CA HIS A 8 0.19 8.13 1.18
C HIS A 8 1.60 8.12 1.80
N THR A 9 2.44 9.09 1.45
CA THR A 9 3.82 9.23 1.95
C THR A 9 3.97 10.22 3.11
N ASP A 10 2.88 10.76 3.62
CA ASP A 10 2.87 11.63 4.80
C ASP A 10 2.74 10.82 6.10
N LEU A 11 2.69 11.54 7.22
CA LEU A 11 2.62 10.92 8.55
C LEU A 11 1.38 10.03 8.72
N ASP A 12 0.23 10.47 8.20
CA ASP A 12 -1.02 9.71 8.29
C ASP A 12 -0.94 8.45 7.43
N GLY A 13 -0.41 8.57 6.21
CA GLY A 13 -0.22 7.46 5.29
C GLY A 13 0.66 6.35 5.87
N TYR A 14 1.80 6.71 6.47
CA TYR A 14 2.64 5.73 7.18
C TYR A 14 2.01 5.22 8.48
N GLY A 15 1.28 6.07 9.21
CA GLY A 15 0.53 5.68 10.40
C GLY A 15 -0.49 4.58 10.12
N ALA A 16 -1.25 4.70 9.02
CA ALA A 16 -2.21 3.68 8.60
C ALA A 16 -1.56 2.32 8.33
N GLN A 17 -0.33 2.29 7.80
CA GLN A 17 0.41 1.07 7.54
C GLN A 17 0.91 0.42 8.85
N VAL A 18 1.33 1.21 9.84
CA VAL A 18 1.68 0.70 11.18
C VAL A 18 0.49 -0.03 11.81
N ILE A 19 -0.69 0.58 11.77
CA ILE A 19 -1.93 -0.03 12.28
C ILE A 19 -2.25 -1.31 11.51
N THR A 20 -2.14 -1.30 10.18
CA THR A 20 -2.41 -2.48 9.35
C THR A 20 -1.46 -3.63 9.69
N ASN A 21 -0.16 -3.37 9.85
CA ASN A 21 0.83 -4.38 10.20
C ASN A 21 0.64 -4.94 11.63
N HIS A 22 0.03 -4.14 12.51
CA HIS A 22 -0.33 -4.62 13.85
C HIS A 22 -1.34 -5.77 13.78
N TYR A 23 -2.42 -5.59 13.01
CA TYR A 23 -3.52 -6.55 12.91
C TYR A 23 -3.28 -7.68 11.90
N PHE A 24 -2.58 -7.41 10.81
CA PHE A 24 -2.37 -8.38 9.73
C PHE A 24 -0.89 -8.67 9.54
N LYS A 25 -0.53 -9.96 9.41
CA LYS A 25 0.88 -10.40 9.27
C LYS A 25 1.32 -10.72 7.84
N ASN A 26 0.38 -10.79 6.91
CA ASN A 26 0.66 -11.07 5.50
C ASN A 26 0.19 -9.92 4.62
N VAL A 27 0.96 -8.82 4.67
CA VAL A 27 0.65 -7.55 3.99
C VAL A 27 1.84 -7.11 3.14
N LYS A 28 1.59 -6.66 1.92
CA LYS A 28 2.53 -5.94 1.07
C LYS A 28 2.16 -4.45 1.07
N PHE A 29 3.13 -3.60 1.42
CA PHE A 29 2.92 -2.17 1.55
C PHE A 29 3.44 -1.42 0.33
N TYR A 30 2.69 -0.41 -0.09
CA TYR A 30 3.00 0.48 -1.20
C TYR A 30 2.68 1.90 -0.77
N ASN A 31 3.46 2.88 -1.26
CA ASN A 31 3.18 4.28 -1.00
C ASN A 31 3.28 5.09 -2.31
N SER A 32 2.47 6.12 -2.41
CA SER A 32 2.51 7.11 -3.48
C SER A 32 2.20 8.50 -2.92
N ASN A 33 2.75 9.53 -3.57
CA ASN A 33 2.40 10.90 -3.25
C ASN A 33 1.07 11.28 -3.92
N TYR A 34 1.11 11.69 -5.19
CA TYR A 34 -0.10 12.03 -5.96
C TYR A 34 0.06 11.69 -7.45
N GLY A 35 -1.06 11.73 -8.17
CA GLY A 35 -1.08 11.64 -9.63
C GLY A 35 -0.56 10.29 -10.13
N LYS A 36 0.34 10.34 -11.12
CA LYS A 36 0.84 9.17 -11.86
C LYS A 36 1.41 8.05 -10.97
N GLU A 37 1.99 8.40 -9.82
CA GLU A 37 2.52 7.41 -8.88
C GLU A 37 1.43 6.48 -8.34
N ILE A 38 0.19 6.97 -8.20
CA ILE A 38 -0.94 6.13 -7.76
C ILE A 38 -1.20 5.04 -8.79
N ASP A 39 -1.30 5.41 -10.06
CA ASP A 39 -1.56 4.46 -11.15
C ASP A 39 -0.42 3.43 -11.27
N GLU A 40 0.83 3.87 -11.20
CA GLU A 40 1.99 2.98 -11.26
C GLU A 40 2.03 1.98 -10.10
N LYS A 41 1.62 2.39 -8.89
CA LYS A 41 1.51 1.48 -7.74
C LYS A 41 0.32 0.54 -7.88
N PHE A 42 -0.78 1.02 -8.46
CA PHE A 42 -1.94 0.19 -8.73
C PHE A 42 -1.61 -0.91 -9.75
N ASP A 43 -0.92 -0.58 -10.83
CA ASP A 43 -0.45 -1.54 -11.84
C ASP A 43 0.52 -2.56 -11.22
N GLN A 44 1.42 -2.12 -10.33
CA GLN A 44 2.30 -3.02 -9.57
C GLN A 44 1.52 -4.00 -8.70
N ILE A 45 0.41 -3.56 -8.07
CA ILE A 45 -0.44 -4.44 -7.28
C ILE A 45 -1.18 -5.42 -8.21
N LEU A 46 -1.75 -4.95 -9.30
CA LEU A 46 -2.45 -5.79 -10.29
C LEU A 46 -1.53 -6.90 -10.83
N ALA A 47 -0.28 -6.57 -11.17
CA ALA A 47 0.71 -7.53 -11.65
C ALA A 47 1.12 -8.59 -10.60
N GLN A 48 0.84 -8.36 -9.32
CA GLN A 48 1.14 -9.31 -8.24
C GLN A 48 -0.04 -10.21 -7.87
N ILE A 49 -1.25 -9.86 -8.31
CA ILE A 49 -2.49 -10.62 -8.04
C ILE A 49 -3.08 -11.28 -9.30
N SER A 50 -2.58 -10.92 -10.48
CA SER A 50 -2.86 -11.59 -11.77
C SER A 50 -2.02 -12.84 -11.91
#